data_AF-A0A5N7ALD5-F1
#
_entry.id   AF-A0A5N7ALD5-F1
#
_cell.length_a   1.000
_cell.length_b   1.000
_cell.length_c   1.000
_cell.angle_alpha   90.00
_cell.angle_beta   90.00
_cell.angle_gamma   90.00
#
_symmetry.space_group_name_H-M   'P 1'
#
loop_
_entity.id
_entity.type
_entity.pdbx_description
1 polymer ?
#
loop_
_entity_poly.entity_id
_entity_poly.type
_entity_poly.pdbx_seq_one_letter_code
_entity_poly.pdbx_strand_id
1 'polypeptide(L)'
;MGGNRATYVNPFIVNGRTVDIHITVRGSDWYWAVMSIMGFTMLAIMGLSFRRHPTQRIFHYILAAAAFVAMVEHYSMASNLGWVPIDVEWHRSGHLDSGMNRQIWFLIWPLLSLSVLFTCAAPTVHILWACFLSAVMAIMAVVGAVVRSDYKWGYYGFWIWSWLLLVHSLLIAPRGYAKALGRDIQLAHIIPASWICLLWMLYPVCWGVSEGGNVIPPDSEFIFYGILDCCLIPITCGIFLWLHERIDPRYLGLYIRTYKDPIAGWRDPALVTGGVEKSQEIGAPGQVNEGTGQPTASEPDRLAEGMPTAEGQEMA
;
A
#
# COMPACT_ATOMS: atom_id res chain seq x y z
N MET A 1 41.88 -9.32 4.73
CA MET A 1 40.93 -9.21 5.86
C MET A 1 39.52 -9.25 5.28
N GLY A 2 38.82 -10.38 5.44
CA GLY A 2 37.43 -10.55 4.98
C GLY A 2 36.43 -10.36 6.13
N GLY A 3 35.19 -10.02 5.81
CA GLY A 3 34.11 -9.77 6.77
C GLY A 3 33.48 -8.39 6.63
N ASN A 4 32.37 -8.16 7.31
CA ASN A 4 31.69 -6.87 7.35
C ASN A 4 32.58 -5.81 8.01
N ARG A 5 32.77 -4.69 7.32
CA ARG A 5 33.60 -3.56 7.74
C ARG A 5 32.84 -2.25 7.75
N ALA A 6 31.52 -2.28 7.64
CA ALA A 6 30.67 -1.10 7.54
C ALA A 6 30.94 -0.10 8.67
N THR A 7 30.93 -0.55 9.93
CA THR A 7 31.13 0.31 11.11
C THR A 7 32.57 0.82 11.27
N TYR A 8 33.54 0.21 10.57
CA TYR A 8 34.93 0.69 10.52
C TYR A 8 35.12 1.73 9.41
N VAL A 9 34.49 1.51 8.26
CA VAL A 9 34.56 2.42 7.10
C VAL A 9 33.73 3.68 7.34
N ASN A 10 32.53 3.51 7.89
CA ASN A 10 31.59 4.58 8.20
C ASN A 10 31.59 4.80 9.72
N PRO A 11 32.31 5.84 10.21
CA PRO A 11 32.54 6.02 11.64
C PRO A 11 31.30 6.54 12.37
N PHE A 12 31.33 6.42 13.70
CA PHE A 12 30.29 6.85 14.62
C PHE A 12 30.30 8.36 14.89
N ILE A 13 30.51 9.17 13.84
CA ILE A 13 30.60 10.64 13.94
C ILE A 13 29.77 11.26 12.82
N VAL A 14 28.84 12.14 13.19
CA VAL A 14 28.02 12.92 12.24
C VAL A 14 28.01 14.37 12.69
N ASN A 15 28.24 15.31 11.76
CA ASN A 15 28.28 16.75 12.02
C ASN A 15 29.20 17.15 13.20
N GLY A 16 30.34 16.48 13.33
CA GLY A 16 31.32 16.74 14.41
C GLY A 16 30.93 16.19 15.78
N ARG A 17 29.85 15.41 15.89
CA ARG A 17 29.39 14.79 17.14
C ARG A 17 29.55 13.27 17.09
N THR A 18 30.29 12.73 18.04
CA THR A 18 30.41 11.27 18.25
C THR A 18 29.18 10.74 18.97
N VAL A 19 28.74 9.54 18.60
CA VAL A 19 27.66 8.84 19.28
C VAL A 19 28.17 7.87 20.34
N ASP A 20 27.51 7.83 21.50
CA ASP A 20 27.88 6.95 22.61
C ASP A 20 27.19 5.58 22.48
N ILE A 21 25.86 5.59 22.29
CA ILE A 21 25.06 4.37 22.19
C ILE A 21 24.81 4.07 20.71
N HIS A 22 25.54 3.09 20.18
CA HIS A 22 25.57 2.79 18.75
C HIS A 22 25.55 1.29 18.45
N ILE A 23 25.29 0.95 17.18
CA ILE A 23 25.31 -0.43 16.71
C ILE A 23 26.71 -1.03 16.75
N THR A 24 26.79 -2.35 16.88
CA THR A 24 28.04 -3.10 16.71
C THR A 24 28.13 -3.72 15.31
N VAL A 25 29.26 -4.36 15.01
CA VAL A 25 29.41 -5.16 13.79
C VAL A 25 28.32 -6.24 13.70
N ARG A 26 27.86 -6.79 14.83
CA ARG A 26 26.80 -7.81 14.86
C ARG A 26 25.43 -7.24 14.47
N GLY A 27 25.07 -6.05 14.95
CA GLY A 27 23.85 -5.36 14.52
C GLY A 27 23.89 -5.07 13.01
N SER A 28 25.03 -4.60 12.52
CA SER A 28 25.26 -4.38 11.09
C SER A 28 25.16 -5.69 10.27
N ASP A 29 25.74 -6.80 10.73
CA ASP A 29 25.64 -8.12 10.08
C ASP A 29 24.19 -8.61 9.98
N TRP A 30 23.41 -8.43 11.05
CA TRP A 30 21.99 -8.77 11.05
C TRP A 30 21.23 -8.00 9.96
N TYR A 31 21.44 -6.69 9.85
CA TYR A 31 20.78 -5.90 8.82
C TYR A 31 21.28 -6.16 7.40
N TRP A 32 22.53 -6.62 7.21
CA TRP A 32 22.94 -7.17 5.91
C TRP A 32 22.13 -8.42 5.53
N ALA A 33 21.81 -9.28 6.51
CA ALA A 33 20.96 -10.43 6.28
C ALA A 33 19.52 -10.01 5.94
N VAL A 34 18.94 -9.06 6.70
CA VAL A 34 17.60 -8.54 6.42
C VAL A 34 17.54 -7.87 5.05
N MET A 35 18.52 -7.03 4.69
CA MET A 35 18.66 -6.45 3.35
C MET A 35 18.64 -7.52 2.25
N SER A 36 19.40 -8.60 2.43
CA SER A 36 19.45 -9.72 1.48
C SER A 36 18.10 -10.43 1.34
N ILE A 37 17.37 -10.61 2.44
CA ILE A 37 16.01 -11.18 2.45
C ILE A 37 15.04 -10.26 1.67
N MET A 38 15.11 -8.95 1.88
CA MET A 38 14.27 -7.97 1.15
C MET A 38 14.59 -7.98 -0.35
N GLY A 39 15.87 -7.99 -0.71
CA GLY A 39 16.33 -8.08 -2.09
C GLY A 39 15.89 -9.38 -2.78
N PHE A 40 16.03 -10.52 -2.10
CA PHE A 40 15.52 -11.80 -2.59
C PHE A 40 14.00 -11.76 -2.78
N THR A 41 13.27 -11.21 -1.82
CA THR A 41 11.80 -11.06 -1.88
C THR A 41 11.39 -10.24 -3.10
N MET A 42 12.04 -9.08 -3.33
CA MET A 42 11.82 -8.25 -4.51
C MET A 42 12.05 -9.05 -5.81
N LEU A 43 13.19 -9.74 -5.93
CA LEU A 43 13.52 -10.53 -7.12
C LEU A 43 12.54 -11.68 -7.34
N ALA A 44 12.11 -12.36 -6.27
CA ALA A 44 11.14 -13.44 -6.32
C ALA A 44 9.78 -12.93 -6.83
N ILE A 45 9.27 -11.83 -6.28
CA ILE A 45 8.01 -11.21 -6.72
C ILE A 45 8.09 -10.78 -8.20
N MET A 46 9.21 -10.17 -8.59
CA MET A 46 9.43 -9.78 -9.99
C MET A 46 9.48 -11.00 -10.91
N GLY A 47 10.16 -12.07 -10.49
CA GLY A 47 10.22 -13.35 -11.20
C GLY A 47 8.84 -13.99 -11.37
N LEU A 48 8.01 -13.96 -10.33
CA LEU A 48 6.62 -14.42 -10.38
C LEU A 48 5.76 -13.57 -11.33
N SER A 49 6.02 -12.26 -11.42
CA SER A 49 5.27 -11.35 -12.29
C SER A 49 5.32 -11.75 -13.77
N PHE A 50 6.44 -12.32 -14.23
CA PHE A 50 6.59 -12.76 -15.63
C PHE A 50 5.64 -13.90 -16.01
N ARG A 51 5.11 -14.66 -15.04
CA ARG A 51 4.10 -15.70 -15.27
C ARG A 51 2.68 -15.15 -15.48
N ARG A 52 2.46 -13.85 -15.28
CA ARG A 52 1.16 -13.19 -15.40
C ARG A 52 1.09 -12.31 -16.64
N HIS A 53 -0.10 -12.10 -17.18
CA HIS A 53 -0.31 -11.15 -18.28
C HIS A 53 0.02 -9.72 -17.80
N PRO A 54 0.64 -8.84 -18.62
CA PRO A 54 1.06 -7.50 -18.20
C PRO A 54 -0.03 -6.67 -17.50
N THR A 55 -1.28 -6.80 -17.94
CA THR A 55 -2.44 -6.09 -17.38
C THR A 55 -2.81 -6.51 -15.95
N GLN A 56 -2.24 -7.60 -15.42
CA GLN A 56 -2.51 -8.16 -14.09
C GLN A 56 -1.33 -8.02 -13.11
N ARG A 57 -0.25 -7.36 -13.53
CA ARG A 57 1.01 -7.30 -12.75
C ARG A 57 1.03 -6.16 -11.71
N ILE A 58 -0.01 -5.34 -11.61
CA ILE A 58 -0.04 -4.15 -10.75
C ILE A 58 0.38 -4.47 -9.30
N PHE A 59 -0.20 -5.50 -8.69
CA PHE A 59 0.14 -5.90 -7.32
C PHE A 59 1.58 -6.41 -7.21
N HIS A 60 2.12 -7.08 -8.23
CA HIS A 60 3.51 -7.54 -8.21
C HIS A 60 4.47 -6.35 -8.22
N TYR A 61 4.21 -5.32 -9.03
CA TYR A 61 5.05 -4.12 -9.07
C TYR A 61 4.98 -3.32 -7.77
N ILE A 62 3.80 -3.15 -7.17
CA ILE A 62 3.66 -2.42 -5.92
C ILE A 62 4.40 -3.15 -4.79
N LEU A 63 4.21 -4.47 -4.66
CA LEU A 63 4.89 -5.26 -3.63
C LEU A 63 6.40 -5.34 -3.86
N ALA A 64 6.86 -5.46 -5.11
CA ALA A 64 8.27 -5.41 -5.44
C ALA A 64 8.90 -4.04 -5.14
N ALA A 65 8.18 -2.94 -5.41
CA ALA A 65 8.64 -1.59 -5.08
C ALA A 65 8.79 -1.40 -3.57
N ALA A 66 7.84 -1.92 -2.78
CA ALA A 66 7.94 -1.93 -1.33
C ALA A 66 9.17 -2.72 -0.84
N ALA A 67 9.38 -3.93 -1.34
CA ALA A 67 10.54 -4.75 -0.98
C ALA A 67 11.87 -4.10 -1.43
N PHE A 68 11.89 -3.41 -2.57
CA PHE A 68 13.06 -2.67 -3.03
C PHE A 68 13.42 -1.50 -2.11
N VAL A 69 12.43 -0.70 -1.70
CA VAL A 69 12.67 0.40 -0.76
C VAL A 69 13.17 -0.15 0.57
N ALA A 70 12.55 -1.20 1.10
CA ALA A 70 13.02 -1.88 2.32
C ALA A 70 14.46 -2.38 2.17
N MET A 71 14.85 -2.94 1.02
CA MET A 71 16.22 -3.36 0.75
C MET A 71 17.21 -2.19 0.81
N VAL A 72 16.89 -1.04 0.17
CA VAL A 72 17.76 0.15 0.15
C VAL A 72 17.89 0.77 1.55
N GLU A 73 16.80 0.82 2.30
CA GLU A 73 16.77 1.26 3.68
C GLU A 73 17.68 0.41 4.57
N HIS A 74 17.51 -0.91 4.52
CA HIS A 74 18.35 -1.83 5.29
C HIS A 74 19.81 -1.77 4.86
N TYR A 75 20.09 -1.52 3.57
CA TYR A 75 21.46 -1.26 3.12
C TYR A 75 22.06 -0.03 3.81
N SER A 76 21.30 1.06 3.92
CA SER A 76 21.77 2.29 4.60
C SER A 76 22.11 1.99 6.07
N MET A 77 21.20 1.34 6.80
CA MET A 77 21.42 1.02 8.21
C MET A 77 22.53 -0.02 8.42
N ALA A 78 22.57 -1.07 7.60
CA ALA A 78 23.63 -2.09 7.63
C ALA A 78 25.00 -1.46 7.35
N SER A 79 25.07 -0.48 6.45
CA SER A 79 26.31 0.26 6.15
C SER A 79 26.64 1.35 7.18
N ASN A 80 25.88 1.48 8.27
CA ASN A 80 26.04 2.52 9.29
C ASN A 80 25.83 3.96 8.76
N LEU A 81 24.88 4.16 7.83
CA LEU A 81 24.56 5.43 7.16
C LEU A 81 23.10 5.85 7.37
N GLY A 82 22.84 7.16 7.48
CA GLY A 82 21.48 7.70 7.60
C GLY A 82 20.97 7.85 9.04
N TRP A 83 21.89 7.98 10.00
CA TRP A 83 21.59 8.21 11.40
C TRP A 83 22.12 9.57 11.90
N VAL A 84 21.61 10.02 13.05
CA VAL A 84 22.13 11.17 13.81
C VAL A 84 22.22 10.87 15.32
N PRO A 85 23.16 11.52 16.04
CA PRO A 85 23.26 11.44 17.49
C PRO A 85 22.24 12.36 18.19
N ILE A 86 21.27 11.77 18.88
CA ILE A 86 20.25 12.48 19.65
C ILE A 86 20.41 12.17 21.15
N ASP A 87 20.29 13.20 21.98
CA ASP A 87 20.44 13.06 23.43
C ASP A 87 19.30 12.22 24.02
N VAL A 88 19.65 11.26 24.88
CA VAL A 88 18.66 10.40 25.52
C VAL A 88 17.98 11.15 26.65
N GLU A 89 16.66 10.98 26.78
CA GLU A 89 15.91 11.54 27.91
C GLU A 89 16.19 10.73 29.18
N TRP A 90 16.12 9.40 29.08
CA TRP A 90 16.45 8.49 30.18
C TRP A 90 17.86 7.95 30.03
N HIS A 91 18.75 8.46 30.89
CA HIS A 91 20.09 7.92 31.03
C HIS A 91 20.04 6.57 31.74
N ARG A 92 20.76 5.59 31.20
CA ARG A 92 20.89 4.26 31.77
C ARG A 92 22.33 4.01 32.21
N SER A 93 22.51 3.07 33.12
CA SER A 93 23.81 2.69 33.68
C SER A 93 24.26 1.29 33.25
N GLY A 94 23.53 0.65 32.34
CA GLY A 94 23.90 -0.66 31.82
C GLY A 94 25.05 -0.57 30.83
N HIS A 95 25.72 -1.70 30.63
CA HIS A 95 26.93 -1.79 29.78
C HIS A 95 26.67 -1.60 28.27
N LEU A 96 25.42 -1.67 27.81
CA LEU A 96 25.05 -1.58 26.38
C LEU A 96 24.24 -0.32 26.04
N ASP A 97 23.70 0.36 27.05
CA ASP A 97 22.72 1.44 26.94
C ASP A 97 23.14 2.70 27.73
N SER A 98 24.37 2.71 28.28
CA SER A 98 24.95 3.89 28.93
C SER A 98 25.57 4.83 27.90
N GLY A 99 25.23 6.10 28.00
CA GLY A 99 25.71 7.17 27.12
C GLY A 99 24.84 8.42 27.20
N MET A 100 25.34 9.52 26.65
CA MET A 100 24.64 10.81 26.59
C MET A 100 23.69 10.86 25.39
N ASN A 101 24.07 10.22 24.29
CA ASN A 101 23.31 10.24 23.05
C ASN A 101 23.27 8.86 22.38
N ARG A 102 22.26 8.65 21.53
CA ARG A 102 22.03 7.41 20.80
C ARG A 102 21.90 7.64 19.31
N GLN A 103 22.17 6.60 18.52
CA GLN A 103 21.87 6.59 17.09
C GLN A 103 20.36 6.57 16.88
N ILE A 104 19.88 7.51 16.06
CA ILE A 104 18.50 7.58 15.58
C ILE A 104 18.54 7.60 14.05
N TRP A 105 17.73 6.78 13.41
CA TRP A 105 17.69 6.64 11.95
C TRP A 105 16.55 7.46 11.34
N PHE A 106 16.82 8.09 10.20
CA PHE A 106 15.81 8.85 9.45
C PHE A 106 15.23 8.01 8.33
N LEU A 107 14.22 7.19 8.61
CA LEU A 107 13.60 6.39 7.57
C LEU A 107 12.08 6.49 7.61
N ILE A 108 11.51 6.65 6.41
CA ILE A 108 10.10 6.94 6.18
C ILE A 108 9.52 5.79 5.37
N TRP A 109 8.37 5.28 5.83
CA TRP A 109 7.67 4.13 5.27
C TRP A 109 6.35 4.53 4.56
N PRO A 110 6.35 5.14 3.35
CA PRO A 110 5.09 5.56 2.74
C PRO A 110 4.46 4.50 1.81
N LEU A 111 5.13 3.38 1.50
CA LEU A 111 4.74 2.56 0.32
C LEU A 111 3.84 1.34 0.59
N LEU A 112 3.73 0.82 1.82
CA LEU A 112 2.99 -0.43 2.05
C LEU A 112 1.46 -0.29 2.10
N SER A 113 0.97 0.84 2.61
CA SER A 113 -0.47 1.14 2.73
C SER A 113 -1.16 1.18 1.35
N LEU A 114 -0.42 1.60 0.33
CA LEU A 114 -0.90 1.75 -1.05
C LEU A 114 -1.27 0.39 -1.68
N SER A 115 -0.52 -0.69 -1.41
CA SER A 115 -0.85 -2.05 -1.88
C SER A 115 -2.14 -2.62 -1.31
N VAL A 116 -2.39 -2.42 -0.02
CA VAL A 116 -3.56 -3.02 0.67
C VAL A 116 -4.84 -2.36 0.19
N LEU A 117 -4.85 -1.05 0.00
CA LEU A 117 -6.04 -0.29 -0.33
C LEU A 117 -6.51 -0.46 -1.78
N PHE A 118 -5.59 -0.74 -2.71
CA PHE A 118 -5.99 -1.10 -4.08
C PHE A 118 -6.76 -2.43 -4.14
N THR A 119 -6.53 -3.35 -3.19
CA THR A 119 -7.19 -4.67 -3.12
C THR A 119 -8.72 -4.59 -3.07
N CYS A 120 -9.29 -3.60 -2.37
CA CYS A 120 -10.72 -3.59 -2.07
C CYS A 120 -11.56 -2.80 -3.08
N ALA A 121 -10.93 -2.25 -4.14
CA ALA A 121 -11.56 -1.26 -5.01
C ALA A 121 -12.25 -0.13 -4.21
N ALA A 122 -11.68 0.22 -3.05
CA ALA A 122 -12.24 1.26 -2.19
C ALA A 122 -12.28 2.59 -2.97
N PRO A 123 -13.25 3.48 -2.68
CA PRO A 123 -13.28 4.78 -3.34
C PRO A 123 -11.93 5.48 -3.20
N THR A 124 -11.42 6.08 -4.28
CA THR A 124 -10.07 6.66 -4.33
C THR A 124 -9.80 7.63 -3.17
N VAL A 125 -10.81 8.37 -2.72
CA VAL A 125 -10.72 9.26 -1.55
C VAL A 125 -10.39 8.50 -0.26
N HIS A 126 -10.97 7.32 -0.04
CA HIS A 126 -10.62 6.47 1.11
C HIS A 126 -9.19 5.92 1.00
N ILE A 127 -8.75 5.57 -0.21
CA ILE A 127 -7.37 5.14 -0.46
C ILE A 127 -6.38 6.26 -0.11
N LEU A 128 -6.64 7.47 -0.61
CA LEU A 128 -5.82 8.65 -0.35
C LEU A 128 -5.79 8.99 1.15
N TRP A 129 -6.92 8.90 1.83
CA TRP A 129 -7.01 9.13 3.27
C TRP A 129 -6.14 8.17 4.08
N ALA A 130 -6.21 6.87 3.78
CA ALA A 130 -5.39 5.89 4.49
C ALA A 130 -3.89 5.99 4.12
N CYS A 131 -3.56 6.39 2.89
CA CYS A 131 -2.18 6.75 2.54
C CYS A 131 -1.69 7.96 3.35
N PHE A 132 -2.49 9.01 3.46
CA PHE A 132 -2.19 10.17 4.29
C PHE A 132 -1.95 9.78 5.75
N LEU A 133 -2.84 8.98 6.34
CA LEU A 133 -2.67 8.50 7.72
C LEU A 133 -1.36 7.72 7.89
N SER A 134 -1.02 6.82 6.96
CA SER A 134 0.25 6.10 7.02
C SER A 134 1.48 7.01 6.91
N ALA A 135 1.43 8.05 6.07
CA ALA A 135 2.50 9.03 5.96
C ALA A 135 2.64 9.84 7.25
N VAL A 136 1.52 10.26 7.86
CA VAL A 136 1.51 10.93 9.16
C VAL A 136 2.16 10.05 10.23
N MET A 137 1.81 8.76 10.30
CA MET A 137 2.43 7.83 11.25
C MET A 137 3.96 7.81 11.12
N ALA A 138 4.48 7.67 9.89
CA ALA A 138 5.92 7.65 9.63
C ALA A 138 6.59 9.00 10.01
N ILE A 139 5.95 10.12 9.67
CA ILE A 139 6.44 11.46 10.04
C ILE A 139 6.49 11.63 11.56
N MET A 140 5.43 11.22 12.28
CA MET A 140 5.38 11.33 13.74
C MET A 140 6.46 10.47 14.41
N ALA A 141 6.73 9.26 13.90
CA ALA A 141 7.79 8.40 14.40
C ALA A 141 9.18 9.06 14.27
N VAL A 142 9.50 9.59 13.08
CA VAL A 142 10.79 10.24 12.81
C VAL A 142 10.94 11.55 13.59
N VAL A 143 9.92 12.42 13.56
CA VAL A 143 9.97 13.70 14.28
C VAL A 143 10.07 13.45 15.78
N GLY A 144 9.30 12.51 16.33
CA GLY A 144 9.42 12.11 17.72
C GLY A 144 10.84 11.64 18.08
N ALA A 145 11.48 10.85 17.20
CA ALA A 145 12.79 10.27 17.48
C ALA A 145 13.91 11.31 17.56
N VAL A 146 13.78 12.43 16.84
CA VAL A 146 14.79 13.52 16.86
C VAL A 146 14.53 14.58 17.91
N VAL A 147 13.36 14.57 18.56
CA VAL A 147 13.04 15.48 19.66
C VAL A 147 13.75 15.00 20.93
N ARG A 148 14.55 15.91 21.52
CA ARG A 148 15.35 15.63 22.73
C ARG A 148 14.55 15.74 24.02
N SER A 149 13.55 16.62 24.05
CA SER A 149 12.69 16.84 25.21
C SER A 149 11.60 15.77 25.33
N ASP A 150 10.97 15.73 26.50
CA ASP A 150 9.78 14.92 26.82
C ASP A 150 8.60 15.15 25.85
N TYR A 151 8.55 16.29 25.16
CA TYR A 151 7.61 16.55 24.05
C TYR A 151 7.62 15.48 22.94
N LYS A 152 8.65 14.63 22.84
CA LYS A 152 8.66 13.48 21.91
C LYS A 152 7.43 12.56 22.09
N TRP A 153 6.92 12.43 23.31
CA TRP A 153 5.74 11.62 23.60
C TRP A 153 4.44 12.21 23.03
N GLY A 154 4.40 13.52 22.76
CA GLY A 154 3.29 14.13 22.03
C GLY A 154 3.17 13.55 20.61
N TYR A 155 4.30 13.47 19.90
CA TYR A 155 4.37 12.83 18.57
C TYR A 155 4.00 11.36 18.64
N TYR A 156 4.46 10.64 19.67
CA TYR A 156 4.06 9.26 19.91
C TYR A 156 2.53 9.12 20.09
N GLY A 157 1.89 10.01 20.87
CA GLY A 157 0.43 10.04 21.02
C GLY A 157 -0.31 10.27 19.70
N PHE A 158 0.14 11.24 18.89
CA PHE A 158 -0.42 11.49 17.56
C PHE A 158 -0.21 10.32 16.59
N TRP A 159 0.91 9.61 16.70
CA TRP A 159 1.16 8.38 15.94
C TRP A 159 0.15 7.29 16.31
N ILE A 160 -0.02 6.98 17.60
CA ILE A 160 -1.00 5.98 18.06
C ILE A 160 -2.42 6.35 17.61
N TRP A 161 -2.80 7.63 17.72
CA TRP A 161 -4.10 8.09 17.24
C TRP A 161 -4.28 7.89 15.73
N SER A 162 -3.27 8.22 14.93
CA SER A 162 -3.28 8.01 13.48
C SER A 162 -3.39 6.52 13.12
N TRP A 163 -2.73 5.65 13.89
CA TRP A 163 -2.85 4.21 13.73
C TRP A 163 -4.28 3.71 14.01
N LEU A 164 -4.95 4.20 15.06
CA LEU A 164 -6.34 3.84 15.34
C LEU A 164 -7.29 4.24 14.20
N LEU A 165 -7.11 5.44 13.64
CA LEU A 165 -7.86 5.90 12.47
C LEU A 165 -7.60 5.01 11.26
N LEU A 166 -6.35 4.59 11.06
CA LEU A 166 -5.98 3.70 9.97
C LEU A 166 -6.60 2.30 10.14
N VAL A 167 -6.60 1.75 11.35
CA VAL A 167 -7.26 0.49 11.68
C VAL A 167 -8.75 0.55 11.31
N HIS A 168 -9.43 1.64 11.64
CA HIS A 168 -10.81 1.85 11.22
C HIS A 168 -10.93 1.90 9.68
N SER A 169 -10.05 2.65 9.00
CA SER A 169 -10.03 2.76 7.53
C SER A 169 -9.69 1.45 6.81
N LEU A 170 -8.96 0.51 7.43
CA LEU A 170 -8.58 -0.77 6.83
C LEU A 170 -9.53 -1.91 7.20
N LEU A 171 -10.03 -1.97 8.44
CA LEU A 171 -10.80 -3.12 8.93
C LEU A 171 -12.31 -2.88 9.04
N ILE A 172 -12.74 -1.63 9.17
CA ILE A 172 -14.14 -1.30 9.47
C ILE A 172 -14.81 -0.71 8.22
N ALA A 173 -14.30 0.41 7.73
CA ALA A 173 -14.88 1.11 6.57
C ALA A 173 -15.05 0.24 5.31
N PRO A 174 -14.06 -0.59 4.88
CA PRO A 174 -14.17 -1.32 3.62
C PRO A 174 -14.98 -2.62 3.72
N ARG A 175 -15.53 -2.98 4.88
CA ARG A 175 -16.31 -4.23 5.05
C ARG A 175 -17.52 -4.29 4.12
N GLY A 176 -18.19 -3.16 3.91
CA GLY A 176 -19.34 -3.06 2.99
C GLY A 176 -18.94 -3.33 1.54
N TYR A 177 -17.88 -2.66 1.07
CA TYR A 177 -17.35 -2.84 -0.29
C TYR A 177 -16.86 -4.26 -0.53
N ALA A 178 -16.08 -4.81 0.39
CA ALA A 178 -15.52 -6.16 0.27
C ALA A 178 -16.63 -7.24 0.32
N LYS A 179 -17.67 -7.05 1.13
CA LYS A 179 -18.82 -7.96 1.18
C LYS A 179 -19.61 -7.96 -0.13
N ALA A 180 -19.73 -6.81 -0.80
CA ALA A 180 -20.43 -6.69 -2.07
C ALA A 180 -19.72 -7.41 -3.22
N LEU A 181 -18.39 -7.52 -3.17
CA LEU A 181 -17.57 -8.16 -4.21
C LEU A 181 -17.44 -9.69 -4.06
N GLY A 182 -17.83 -10.25 -2.92
CA GLY A 182 -17.85 -11.69 -2.67
C GLY A 182 -16.89 -12.15 -1.57
N ARG A 183 -17.04 -13.42 -1.15
CA ARG A 183 -16.33 -13.97 0.01
C ARG A 183 -14.82 -14.05 -0.19
N ASP A 184 -14.37 -14.40 -1.38
CA ASP A 184 -12.94 -14.56 -1.69
C ASP A 184 -12.19 -13.22 -1.58
N ILE A 185 -12.78 -12.15 -2.13
CA ILE A 185 -12.23 -10.78 -2.04
C ILE A 185 -12.28 -10.27 -0.61
N GLN A 186 -13.35 -10.57 0.13
CA GLN A 186 -13.43 -10.24 1.55
C GLN A 186 -12.30 -10.88 2.37
N LEU A 187 -11.98 -12.15 2.10
CA LEU A 187 -10.88 -12.85 2.74
C LEU A 187 -9.51 -12.29 2.32
N ALA A 188 -9.33 -12.05 1.02
CA ALA A 188 -8.13 -11.47 0.45
C ALA A 188 -7.83 -10.06 0.99
N HIS A 189 -8.85 -9.34 1.45
CA HIS A 189 -8.70 -8.06 2.14
C HIS A 189 -8.47 -8.21 3.65
N ILE A 190 -9.38 -8.88 4.36
CA ILE A 190 -9.40 -8.84 5.83
C ILE A 190 -8.19 -9.55 6.46
N ILE A 191 -7.69 -10.63 5.83
CA ILE A 191 -6.56 -11.39 6.37
C ILE A 191 -5.28 -10.53 6.33
N PRO A 192 -4.82 -10.01 5.17
CA PRO A 192 -3.65 -9.12 5.13
C PRO A 192 -3.86 -7.83 5.93
N ALA A 193 -5.04 -7.21 5.87
CA ALA A 193 -5.30 -5.98 6.61
C ALA A 193 -5.16 -6.18 8.12
N SER A 194 -5.70 -7.29 8.67
CA SER A 194 -5.60 -7.59 10.10
C SER A 194 -4.16 -7.87 10.51
N TRP A 195 -3.43 -8.63 9.69
CA TRP A 195 -2.01 -8.92 9.90
C TRP A 195 -1.16 -7.66 9.93
N ILE A 196 -1.35 -6.76 8.96
CA ILE A 196 -0.61 -5.49 8.87
C ILE A 196 -0.94 -4.59 10.06
N CYS A 197 -2.23 -4.44 10.41
CA CYS A 197 -2.63 -3.65 11.58
C CYS A 197 -1.98 -4.15 12.87
N LEU A 198 -1.90 -5.47 13.05
CA LEU A 198 -1.23 -6.08 14.20
C LEU A 198 0.27 -5.78 14.20
N LEU A 199 0.96 -5.98 13.08
CA LEU A 199 2.39 -5.68 12.99
C LEU A 199 2.66 -4.19 13.23
N TRP A 200 1.86 -3.29 12.64
CA TRP A 200 1.98 -1.85 12.81
C TRP A 200 1.76 -1.37 14.24
N MET A 201 1.05 -2.15 15.07
CA MET A 201 0.94 -1.89 16.51
C MET A 201 2.25 -2.21 17.25
N LEU A 202 3.05 -3.17 16.77
CA LEU A 202 4.31 -3.55 17.41
C LEU A 202 5.45 -2.55 17.13
N TYR A 203 5.39 -1.80 16.02
CA TYR A 203 6.37 -0.74 15.72
C TYR A 203 6.43 0.37 16.78
N PRO A 204 5.32 0.98 17.23
CA PRO A 204 5.36 1.98 18.30
C PRO A 204 5.75 1.33 19.64
N VAL A 205 5.44 0.05 19.88
CA VAL A 205 5.95 -0.65 21.08
C VAL A 205 7.47 -0.71 21.06
N CYS A 206 8.07 -1.12 19.94
CA CYS A 206 9.52 -1.08 19.76
C CYS A 206 10.03 0.34 20.00
N TRP A 207 9.48 1.32 19.28
CA TRP A 207 9.90 2.72 19.37
C TRP A 207 9.87 3.26 20.80
N GLY A 208 8.81 2.92 21.55
CA GLY A 208 8.64 3.34 22.94
C GLY A 208 9.68 2.75 23.88
N VAL A 209 10.21 1.55 23.60
CA VAL A 209 11.28 0.93 24.41
C VAL A 209 12.68 1.24 23.87
N SER A 210 12.84 1.53 22.58
CA SER A 210 14.09 2.01 21.98
C SER A 210 14.15 3.54 22.02
N GLU A 211 13.82 4.26 20.96
CA GLU A 211 14.08 5.69 20.72
C GLU A 211 13.44 6.61 21.76
N GLY A 212 12.25 6.24 22.24
CA GLY A 212 11.64 6.82 23.43
C GLY A 212 12.44 6.40 24.65
N GLY A 213 11.99 5.35 25.34
CA GLY A 213 12.42 4.99 26.69
C GLY A 213 13.88 4.64 26.92
N ASN A 214 14.69 4.48 25.85
CA ASN A 214 16.09 4.08 25.91
C ASN A 214 16.31 2.86 26.82
N VAL A 215 15.46 1.84 26.67
CA VAL A 215 15.49 0.57 27.43
C VAL A 215 16.29 -0.49 26.67
N ILE A 216 16.16 -0.54 25.35
CA ILE A 216 16.90 -1.47 24.50
C ILE A 216 17.96 -0.71 23.67
N PRO A 217 19.18 -1.27 23.52
CA PRO A 217 20.23 -0.66 22.72
C PRO A 217 19.97 -0.83 21.21
N PRO A 218 20.66 -0.06 20.34
CA PRO A 218 20.50 -0.08 18.89
C PRO A 218 20.63 -1.47 18.24
N ASP A 219 21.50 -2.34 18.74
CA ASP A 219 21.60 -3.73 18.25
C ASP A 219 20.31 -4.54 18.50
N SER A 220 19.71 -4.37 19.69
CA SER A 220 18.46 -5.04 20.04
C SER A 220 17.26 -4.44 19.32
N GLU A 221 17.26 -3.12 19.13
CA GLU A 221 16.32 -2.40 18.27
C GLU A 221 16.36 -2.97 16.84
N PHE A 222 17.56 -3.16 16.28
CA PHE A 222 17.73 -3.77 14.96
C PHE A 222 17.16 -5.19 14.89
N ILE A 223 17.36 -6.01 15.91
CA ILE A 223 16.75 -7.34 15.94
C ILE A 223 15.22 -7.24 15.95
N PHE A 224 14.65 -6.36 16.77
CA PHE A 224 13.20 -6.18 16.87
C PHE A 224 12.62 -5.72 15.53
N TYR A 225 13.06 -4.58 15.01
CA TYR A 225 12.54 -4.04 13.74
C TYR A 225 12.80 -4.98 12.57
N GLY A 226 14.00 -5.58 12.47
CA GLY A 226 14.31 -6.52 11.40
C GLY A 226 13.39 -7.75 11.37
N ILE A 227 12.96 -8.26 12.54
CA ILE A 227 11.96 -9.35 12.60
C ILE A 227 10.59 -8.85 12.14
N LEU A 228 10.17 -7.67 12.60
CA LEU A 228 8.91 -7.06 12.17
C LEU A 228 8.89 -6.83 10.66
N ASP A 229 9.99 -6.36 10.08
CA ASP A 229 10.13 -6.12 8.65
C ASP A 229 10.08 -7.41 7.84
N CYS A 230 10.74 -8.48 8.30
CA CYS A 230 10.63 -9.80 7.66
C CYS A 230 9.19 -10.33 7.67
N CYS A 231 8.44 -10.06 8.73
CA CYS A 231 7.02 -10.40 8.82
C CYS A 231 6.15 -9.49 7.96
N LEU A 232 6.50 -8.21 7.88
CA LEU A 232 5.72 -7.19 7.19
C LEU A 232 5.89 -7.25 5.68
N ILE A 233 7.10 -7.54 5.19
CA ILE A 233 7.41 -7.53 3.76
C ILE A 233 7.35 -8.96 3.17
N PRO A 234 8.33 -9.87 3.35
CA PRO A 234 8.29 -11.22 2.76
C PRO A 234 7.01 -12.00 3.05
N ILE A 235 6.61 -12.11 4.32
CA ILE A 235 5.48 -12.95 4.72
C ILE A 235 4.18 -12.36 4.19
N THR A 236 3.94 -11.06 4.40
CA THR A 236 2.74 -10.39 3.87
C THR A 236 2.68 -10.46 2.35
N CYS A 237 3.78 -10.22 1.64
CA CYS A 237 3.81 -10.30 0.17
C CYS A 237 3.44 -11.71 -0.31
N GLY A 238 3.98 -12.75 0.33
CA GLY A 238 3.67 -14.14 0.02
C GLY A 238 2.19 -14.47 0.23
N ILE A 239 1.65 -14.12 1.41
CA ILE A 239 0.22 -14.32 1.75
C ILE A 239 -0.67 -13.54 0.77
N PHE A 240 -0.31 -12.30 0.49
CA PHE A 240 -1.08 -11.41 -0.38
C PHE A 240 -1.16 -11.96 -1.82
N LEU A 241 -0.02 -12.34 -2.41
CA LEU A 241 0.02 -12.92 -3.76
C LEU A 241 -0.74 -14.25 -3.83
N TRP A 242 -0.65 -15.07 -2.78
CA TRP A 242 -1.40 -16.32 -2.69
C TRP A 242 -2.92 -16.10 -2.66
N LEU A 243 -3.40 -15.16 -1.84
CA LEU A 243 -4.82 -14.80 -1.77
C LEU A 243 -5.34 -14.19 -3.08
N HIS A 244 -4.48 -13.47 -3.82
CA HIS A 244 -4.83 -12.83 -5.09
C HIS A 244 -4.63 -13.72 -6.32
N GLU A 245 -4.13 -14.95 -6.15
CA GLU A 245 -3.76 -15.81 -7.27
C GLU A 245 -4.92 -16.08 -8.24
N ARG A 246 -6.14 -16.13 -7.67
CA ARG A 246 -7.41 -16.46 -8.35
C ARG A 246 -8.30 -15.25 -8.62
N ILE A 247 -7.90 -14.06 -8.19
CA ILE A 247 -8.70 -12.83 -8.33
C ILE A 247 -8.19 -12.07 -9.55
N ASP A 248 -9.03 -11.90 -10.58
CA ASP A 248 -8.68 -11.05 -11.72
C ASP A 248 -8.77 -9.57 -11.30
N PRO A 249 -7.67 -8.78 -11.43
CA PRO A 249 -7.68 -7.34 -11.13
C PRO A 249 -8.76 -6.54 -11.87
N ARG A 250 -9.31 -7.06 -12.98
CA ARG A 250 -10.46 -6.47 -13.68
C ARG A 250 -11.70 -6.35 -12.80
N TYR A 251 -11.97 -7.33 -11.93
CA TYR A 251 -13.10 -7.27 -11.00
C TYR A 251 -12.93 -6.19 -9.93
N LEU A 252 -11.71 -5.69 -9.75
CA LEU A 252 -11.37 -4.62 -8.80
C LEU A 252 -11.32 -3.24 -9.48
N GLY A 253 -11.65 -3.14 -10.77
CA GLY A 253 -11.54 -1.88 -11.52
C GLY A 253 -10.09 -1.45 -11.79
N LEU A 254 -9.10 -2.32 -11.55
CA LEU A 254 -7.68 -2.03 -11.71
C LEU A 254 -7.13 -2.44 -13.09
N TYR A 255 -7.98 -2.44 -14.12
CA TYR A 255 -7.56 -2.80 -15.46
C TYR A 255 -6.62 -1.72 -16.03
N ILE A 256 -5.34 -2.04 -16.14
CA ILE A 256 -4.37 -1.20 -16.84
C ILE A 256 -4.41 -1.54 -18.33
N ARG A 257 -4.64 -0.51 -19.16
CA ARG A 257 -4.70 -0.67 -20.62
C ARG A 257 -3.35 -1.07 -21.19
N THR A 258 -3.38 -1.89 -22.23
CA THR A 258 -2.21 -2.24 -23.06
C THR A 258 -2.25 -1.52 -24.40
N TYR A 259 -1.13 -1.55 -25.15
CA TYR A 259 -1.02 -0.99 -26.50
C TYR A 259 -2.00 -1.62 -27.51
N LYS A 260 -2.55 -2.80 -27.19
CA LYS A 260 -3.58 -3.48 -28.00
C LYS A 260 -5.01 -3.05 -27.69
N ASP A 261 -5.23 -2.28 -26.62
CA ASP A 261 -6.59 -1.88 -26.25
C ASP A 261 -7.02 -0.65 -27.06
N PRO A 262 -8.19 -0.69 -27.73
CA PRO A 262 -8.66 0.44 -28.53
C PRO A 262 -8.93 1.67 -27.65
N ILE A 263 -8.44 2.84 -28.05
CA ILE A 263 -8.73 4.10 -27.35
C ILE A 263 -10.10 4.59 -27.86
N ALA A 264 -11.11 4.57 -26.98
CA ALA A 264 -12.43 5.11 -27.30
C ALA A 264 -12.30 6.56 -27.77
N GLY A 265 -12.71 6.84 -29.02
CA GLY A 265 -12.64 8.17 -29.64
C GLY A 265 -11.33 8.52 -30.35
N TRP A 266 -10.31 7.65 -30.32
CA TRP A 266 -9.08 7.85 -31.09
C TRP A 266 -9.15 7.02 -32.37
N ARG A 267 -9.00 7.67 -33.53
CA ARG A 267 -8.95 6.98 -34.82
C ARG A 267 -7.67 6.15 -34.87
N ASP A 268 -7.82 4.86 -35.14
CA ASP A 268 -6.71 3.95 -35.37
C ASP A 268 -5.80 4.53 -36.49
N PRO A 269 -4.49 4.72 -36.30
CA PRO A 269 -3.60 5.21 -37.35
C PRO A 269 -3.54 4.23 -38.55
N ALA A 270 -3.95 2.97 -38.34
CA ALA A 270 -4.18 1.99 -39.40
C ALA A 270 -5.32 2.38 -40.36
N LEU A 271 -6.30 3.18 -39.91
CA LEU A 271 -7.36 3.73 -40.77
C LEU A 271 -6.91 4.97 -41.55
N VAL A 272 -5.73 5.53 -41.23
CA VAL A 272 -5.18 6.72 -41.91
C VAL A 272 -4.25 6.33 -43.08
N THR A 273 -3.81 5.06 -43.16
CA THR A 273 -2.73 4.64 -44.08
C THR A 273 -3.09 3.61 -45.16
N GLY A 274 -4.38 3.35 -45.41
CA GLY A 274 -4.74 2.71 -46.68
C GLY A 274 -6.02 1.90 -46.65
N GLY A 275 -7.03 2.40 -47.34
CA GLY A 275 -8.25 1.64 -47.64
C GLY A 275 -9.34 2.58 -48.11
N VAL A 276 -9.49 2.71 -49.43
CA VAL A 276 -10.56 3.44 -50.11
C VAL A 276 -11.91 3.15 -49.43
N GLU A 277 -12.54 4.20 -48.93
CA GLU A 277 -13.90 4.18 -48.41
C GLU A 277 -14.83 3.81 -49.58
N LYS A 278 -15.41 2.60 -49.56
CA LYS A 278 -16.54 2.29 -50.42
C LYS A 278 -17.76 2.95 -49.78
N SER A 279 -18.10 4.13 -50.29
CA SER A 279 -19.35 4.83 -50.03
C SER A 279 -20.52 3.87 -50.29
N GLN A 280 -21.25 3.49 -49.23
CA GLN A 280 -22.61 3.00 -49.39
C GLN A 280 -23.50 4.21 -49.69
N GLU A 281 -23.97 4.28 -50.93
CA GLU A 281 -25.00 5.22 -51.36
C GLU A 281 -26.27 5.03 -50.52
N ILE A 282 -26.67 6.10 -49.82
CA ILE A 282 -27.99 6.23 -49.22
C ILE A 282 -28.91 6.75 -50.34
N GLY A 283 -29.63 5.84 -50.99
CA GLY A 283 -30.74 6.17 -51.89
C GLY A 283 -32.04 6.35 -51.10
N ALA A 284 -32.70 7.50 -51.30
CA ALA A 284 -33.96 7.91 -50.68
C ALA A 284 -35.21 7.32 -51.41
N PRO A 285 -36.47 7.73 -51.12
CA PRO A 285 -37.50 6.84 -50.58
C PRO A 285 -38.69 6.52 -51.51
N GLY A 286 -39.28 5.33 -51.32
CA GLY A 286 -40.70 5.01 -51.55
C GLY A 286 -41.13 4.55 -52.95
N GLN A 287 -41.75 3.36 -53.05
CA GLN A 287 -42.98 3.12 -53.83
C GLN A 287 -43.64 1.76 -53.51
N VAL A 288 -44.92 1.69 -53.83
CA VAL A 288 -46.03 0.84 -53.36
C VAL A 288 -46.25 -0.41 -54.26
N ASN A 289 -47.10 -1.34 -53.80
CA ASN A 289 -47.84 -2.45 -54.47
C ASN A 289 -47.34 -3.89 -54.22
N GLU A 290 -48.16 -4.95 -54.13
CA GLU A 290 -49.61 -5.21 -53.90
C GLU A 290 -49.75 -6.76 -53.80
N GLY A 291 -50.71 -7.26 -53.01
CA GLY A 291 -51.27 -8.64 -53.09
C GLY A 291 -50.46 -9.78 -52.44
N THR A 292 -51.02 -10.77 -51.73
CA THR A 292 -52.39 -11.28 -51.52
C THR A 292 -52.40 -12.23 -50.31
N GLY A 293 -53.45 -12.19 -49.46
CA GLY A 293 -53.74 -13.26 -48.47
C GLY A 293 -54.40 -12.82 -47.14
N GLN A 294 -55.71 -12.54 -47.17
CA GLN A 294 -56.63 -12.32 -46.01
C GLN A 294 -57.07 -13.66 -45.35
N PRO A 295 -57.93 -13.70 -44.29
CA PRO A 295 -58.01 -12.88 -43.07
C PRO A 295 -58.34 -13.72 -41.79
N THR A 296 -58.20 -13.14 -40.60
CA THR A 296 -59.21 -13.33 -39.52
C THR A 296 -59.26 -12.13 -38.58
N ALA A 297 -60.49 -11.78 -38.20
CA ALA A 297 -60.94 -10.52 -37.61
C ALA A 297 -60.86 -10.47 -36.08
N SER A 298 -60.67 -9.27 -35.51
CA SER A 298 -61.66 -8.54 -34.69
C SER A 298 -60.98 -7.49 -33.78
N GLU A 299 -61.24 -6.23 -34.08
CA GLU A 299 -61.10 -4.98 -33.30
C GLU A 299 -61.97 -4.97 -32.00
N PRO A 300 -62.04 -3.87 -31.20
CA PRO A 300 -61.08 -2.77 -30.94
C PRO A 300 -61.02 -2.29 -29.45
N ASP A 301 -60.13 -1.32 -29.23
CA ASP A 301 -60.25 -0.13 -28.35
C ASP A 301 -60.51 -0.22 -26.84
N ARG A 302 -59.64 0.47 -26.09
CA ARG A 302 -60.07 1.61 -25.26
C ARG A 302 -58.91 2.55 -24.89
N LEU A 303 -59.06 3.78 -25.36
CA LEU A 303 -58.45 5.02 -24.92
C LEU A 303 -58.69 5.29 -23.42
N ALA A 304 -57.77 5.97 -22.76
CA ALA A 304 -58.00 7.30 -22.16
C ALA A 304 -56.98 7.63 -21.05
N GLU A 305 -56.35 8.78 -21.24
CA GLU A 305 -55.59 9.61 -20.33
C GLU A 305 -56.35 9.97 -19.04
N GLY A 306 -55.60 10.41 -18.01
CA GLY A 306 -56.08 11.47 -17.12
C GLY A 306 -55.92 11.20 -15.62
N MET A 307 -54.81 11.68 -15.04
CA MET A 307 -54.75 12.09 -13.63
C MET A 307 -55.56 13.39 -13.44
N PRO A 308 -56.12 13.65 -12.25
CA PRO A 308 -55.48 14.65 -11.38
C PRO A 308 -55.62 14.45 -9.84
N THR A 309 -54.56 14.92 -9.16
CA THR A 309 -54.50 15.68 -7.87
C THR A 309 -55.12 15.16 -6.55
N ALA A 310 -54.21 14.93 -5.59
CA ALA A 310 -54.06 15.55 -4.27
C ALA A 310 -55.21 15.61 -3.25
N GLU A 311 -54.98 14.96 -2.10
CA GLU A 311 -55.20 15.37 -0.68
C GLU A 311 -54.90 14.10 0.15
N GLY A 312 -53.95 14.03 1.09
CA GLY A 312 -53.83 14.81 2.31
C GLY A 312 -54.47 14.02 3.47
N GLN A 313 -53.70 13.22 4.21
CA GLN A 313 -53.93 13.01 5.66
C GLN A 313 -52.87 12.14 6.35
N GLU A 314 -52.64 12.55 7.59
CA GLU A 314 -51.63 12.21 8.59
C GLU A 314 -52.02 10.97 9.42
N MET A 315 -51.04 10.45 10.17
CA MET A 315 -51.12 9.66 11.42
C MET A 315 -51.28 8.13 11.34
N ALA A 316 -50.16 7.41 11.52
CA ALA A 316 -49.80 6.70 12.76
C ALA A 316 -48.40 6.08 12.64
#